data_AF-A0A9J7LTH3-F1
#
_entry.id   AF-A0A9J7LTH3-F1
#
_cell.length_a   1.000
_cell.length_b   1.000
_cell.length_c   1.000
_cell.angle_alpha   90.00
_cell.angle_beta   90.00
_cell.angle_gamma   90.00
#
_symmetry.space_group_name_H-M   'P 1'
#
loop_
_entity.id
_entity.type
_entity.pdbx_description
1 polymer ?
#
loop_
_entity_poly.entity_id
_entity_poly.type
_entity_poly.pdbx_seq_one_letter_code
_entity_poly.pdbx_strand_id
1 'polypeptide(L)'
;MIVIPEDDPDPAPPNVCFLCGTTNSSESNHLSQICEPHSIHLRCICGPCRILPETVKSLAERLKKLEDLAPANGRNESDFQDDLTREVQRLRDEKASLLKVIQVLTDEKIDGDRSSEWRQVKGGQAPRRQDKRSATEETFITSNRFSLLDCTDGEQETPSEECDASPADEHNQIASYRKQQQRQFYKTKAPKKTVIIGDSMIKGLKPSKMSKNRNVKCFTHRGARVEQLMSPSSRIVSSETPDTVILHAGTNNSSDSVQVIIEKTRNLSSTLQDTGVRRIAVSGVISRADTDPERTHLINLGLARMCKANDWNFNDNSNIGPYYICHDGVHLNSQGTIQLARNLISFIRGENQPRVRLGTSYSDATRTTASVDFRGRGAPSSRWKVRTAEQTRLLRLAETMWD
;
A
#
# COMPACT_ATOMS: atom_id res chain seq x y z
N MET A 1 78.63 30.93 -2.82
CA MET A 1 77.73 31.31 -1.72
C MET A 1 76.56 32.06 -2.34
N ILE A 2 75.45 31.36 -2.52
CA ILE A 2 74.18 31.92 -2.99
C ILE A 2 73.23 31.71 -1.82
N VAL A 3 72.74 32.81 -1.26
CA VAL A 3 71.75 32.80 -0.18
C VAL A 3 70.38 32.79 -0.85
N ILE A 4 69.64 31.71 -0.67
CA ILE A 4 68.23 31.61 -1.04
C ILE A 4 67.43 32.05 0.20
N PRO A 5 66.48 32.98 0.09
CA PRO A 5 65.63 33.33 1.23
C PRO A 5 64.64 32.18 1.48
N GLU A 6 64.49 31.79 2.74
CA GLU A 6 63.44 30.87 3.17
C GLU A 6 62.11 31.66 3.17
N ASP A 7 61.16 31.22 2.34
CA ASP A 7 59.78 31.69 2.37
C ASP A 7 59.09 31.12 3.63
N ASP A 8 58.56 32.02 4.47
CA ASP A 8 57.71 31.67 5.60
C ASP A 8 56.43 30.93 5.10
N PRO A 9 56.03 29.81 5.73
CA PRO A 9 54.81 29.13 5.34
C PRO A 9 53.56 29.93 5.75
N ASP A 10 52.67 30.15 4.79
CA ASP A 10 51.35 30.76 5.00
C ASP A 10 50.61 30.10 6.19
N PRO A 11 49.94 30.89 7.05
CA PRO A 11 49.16 30.33 8.15
C PRO A 11 47.98 29.52 7.59
N ALA A 12 47.83 28.30 8.10
CA ALA A 12 46.72 27.42 7.76
C ALA A 12 45.36 28.13 7.94
N PRO A 13 44.40 27.97 7.01
CA PRO A 13 43.09 28.59 7.15
C PRO A 13 42.35 28.04 8.38
N PRO A 14 41.51 28.84 9.04
CA PRO A 14 40.76 28.38 10.19
C PRO A 14 39.81 27.24 9.80
N ASN A 15 39.75 26.21 10.65
CA ASN A 15 38.81 25.09 10.51
C ASN A 15 37.37 25.61 10.47
N VAL A 16 36.79 25.71 9.26
CA VAL A 16 35.37 26.02 9.07
C VAL A 16 34.57 24.73 9.30
N CYS A 17 33.85 24.68 10.41
CA CYS A 17 32.87 23.64 10.68
C CYS A 17 31.61 23.90 9.84
N PHE A 18 31.43 23.17 8.73
CA PHE A 18 30.38 23.38 7.72
C PHE A 18 28.94 22.97 8.14
N LEU A 19 28.64 22.80 9.43
CA LEU A 19 27.35 22.24 9.88
C LEU A 19 26.47 23.13 10.77
N CYS A 20 26.88 24.36 11.08
CA CYS A 20 25.96 25.33 11.69
C CYS A 20 26.34 26.75 11.27
N GLY A 21 25.56 27.34 10.37
CA GLY A 21 25.71 28.73 9.93
C GLY A 21 25.27 29.73 10.99
N THR A 22 25.96 29.79 12.13
CA THR A 22 25.73 30.84 13.14
C THR A 22 27.05 31.43 13.59
N THR A 23 27.26 32.72 13.29
CA THR A 23 28.31 33.55 13.90
C THR A 23 27.83 34.04 15.25
N ASN A 24 28.45 33.60 16.34
CA ASN A 24 28.31 34.23 17.65
C ASN A 24 29.63 34.90 18.04
N SER A 25 29.61 36.22 18.00
CA SER A 25 30.55 37.11 18.67
C SER A 25 30.18 37.21 20.16
N SER A 26 31.04 36.73 21.05
CA SER A 26 31.28 37.37 22.35
C SER A 26 32.42 36.66 23.08
N GLU A 27 33.40 37.47 23.45
CA GLU A 27 34.57 37.17 24.27
C GLU A 27 34.19 36.64 25.66
N SER A 28 34.96 35.68 26.17
CA SER A 28 35.50 35.74 27.54
C SER A 28 36.50 34.62 27.79
N ASN A 29 37.71 35.03 28.18
CA ASN A 29 38.82 34.24 28.70
C ASN A 29 38.43 33.43 29.95
N HIS A 30 38.86 32.17 30.04
CA HIS A 30 39.85 31.67 31.01
C HIS A 30 39.87 30.13 31.11
N LEU A 31 41.10 29.63 31.30
CA LEU A 31 41.51 28.35 31.88
C LEU A 31 41.54 27.10 30.99
N SER A 32 42.76 26.88 30.51
CA SER A 32 43.41 25.62 30.17
C SER A 32 43.27 24.56 31.27
N GLN A 33 42.74 23.40 30.91
CA GLN A 33 43.05 22.14 31.59
C GLN A 33 43.01 20.97 30.60
N ILE A 34 44.10 20.22 30.61
CA ILE A 34 44.41 19.04 29.83
C ILE A 34 43.42 17.92 30.21
N CYS A 35 42.80 17.27 29.23
CA CYS A 35 42.12 15.99 29.39
C CYS A 35 42.37 15.11 28.16
N GLU A 36 42.99 13.95 28.40
CA GLU A 36 43.16 12.82 27.48
C GLU A 36 41.81 12.17 27.07
N PRO A 37 41.76 11.36 26.00
CA PRO A 37 40.54 11.16 25.23
C PRO A 37 39.80 9.90 25.65
N HIS A 38 38.70 10.01 26.40
CA HIS A 38 37.70 8.93 26.53
C HIS A 38 36.29 9.47 26.22
N SER A 39 35.66 8.87 25.20
CA SER A 39 34.22 8.91 24.87
C SER A 39 33.59 10.25 24.48
N ILE A 40 33.55 10.51 23.17
CA ILE A 40 32.70 11.56 22.58
C ILE A 40 31.27 11.02 22.41
N HIS A 41 30.36 11.44 23.29
CA HIS A 41 28.92 11.36 23.05
C HIS A 41 28.46 12.63 22.30
N LEU A 42 28.29 12.55 20.99
CA LEU A 42 27.60 13.58 20.21
C LEU A 42 26.09 13.51 20.48
N ARG A 43 25.55 14.47 21.25
CA ARG A 43 24.10 14.71 21.32
C ARG A 43 23.70 15.68 20.20
N CYS A 44 23.01 15.16 19.20
CA CYS A 44 22.32 15.97 18.20
C CYS A 44 20.99 16.49 18.78
N ILE A 45 20.61 17.73 18.43
CA ILE A 45 19.39 18.41 18.92
C ILE A 45 18.11 17.85 18.24
N CYS A 46 18.25 17.11 17.14
CA CYS A 46 17.20 16.19 16.68
C CYS A 46 17.54 14.78 17.19
N GLY A 47 16.57 14.08 17.80
CA GLY A 47 16.78 12.76 18.43
C GLY A 47 17.51 11.72 17.57
N PRO A 48 17.95 10.59 18.17
CA PRO A 48 18.93 9.67 17.57
C PRO A 48 18.49 9.16 16.19
N CYS A 49 19.16 9.64 15.15
CA CYS A 49 18.94 9.22 13.77
C CYS A 49 19.57 7.83 13.58
N ARG A 50 18.76 6.77 13.72
CA ARG A 50 19.20 5.36 13.76
C ARG A 50 19.48 4.71 12.41
N ILE A 51 19.35 5.43 11.28
CA ILE A 51 19.32 4.82 9.94
C ILE A 51 20.70 4.76 9.26
N LEU A 52 21.67 5.58 9.67
CA LEU A 52 23.05 5.54 9.14
C LEU A 52 24.05 4.59 9.83
N PRO A 53 23.93 4.22 11.12
CA PRO A 53 24.97 3.43 11.77
C PRO A 53 25.12 2.00 11.23
N GLU A 54 24.03 1.36 10.78
CA GLU A 54 24.06 -0.07 10.40
C GLU A 54 24.68 -0.31 9.02
N THR A 55 24.43 0.57 8.06
CA THR A 55 25.07 0.49 6.73
C THR A 55 26.57 0.78 6.80
N VAL A 56 26.98 1.74 7.63
CA VAL A 56 28.41 2.05 7.87
C VAL A 56 29.10 0.91 8.61
N LYS A 57 28.44 0.28 9.61
CA LYS A 57 28.96 -0.91 10.29
C LYS A 57 29.11 -2.11 9.37
N SER A 58 28.11 -2.37 8.51
CA SER A 58 28.16 -3.45 7.52
C SER A 58 29.31 -3.27 6.51
N LEU A 59 29.55 -2.03 6.06
CA LEU A 59 30.69 -1.70 5.20
C LEU A 59 32.04 -1.89 5.91
N ALA A 60 32.14 -1.50 7.19
CA ALA A 60 33.35 -1.68 7.99
C ALA A 60 33.66 -3.17 8.24
N GLU A 61 32.65 -4.00 8.51
CA GLU A 61 32.80 -5.45 8.67
C GLU A 61 33.22 -6.15 7.36
N ARG A 62 32.74 -5.68 6.20
CA ARG A 62 33.15 -6.19 4.89
C ARG A 62 34.61 -5.83 4.56
N LEU A 63 35.05 -4.62 4.91
CA LEU A 63 36.45 -4.21 4.78
C LEU A 63 37.38 -5.06 5.65
N LYS A 64 36.99 -5.30 6.91
CA LYS A 64 37.76 -6.15 7.83
C LYS A 64 37.86 -7.61 7.35
N LYS A 65 36.78 -8.17 6.81
CA LYS A 65 36.80 -9.52 6.20
C LYS A 65 37.71 -9.63 4.97
N LEU A 66 37.94 -8.54 4.25
CA LEU A 66 38.88 -8.52 3.12
C LEU A 66 40.33 -8.46 3.58
N GLU A 67 40.62 -7.78 4.71
CA GLU A 67 41.94 -7.77 5.34
C GLU A 67 42.33 -9.14 5.92
N ASP A 68 41.36 -9.88 6.47
CA ASP A 68 41.56 -11.20 7.06
C ASP A 68 41.75 -12.34 6.02
N LEU A 69 41.53 -12.07 4.72
CA LEU A 69 41.66 -13.06 3.63
C LEU A 69 43.09 -13.17 3.05
N ALA A 70 44.11 -12.89 3.87
CA ALA A 70 45.52 -13.08 3.49
C ALA A 70 45.79 -14.51 2.99
N PRO A 71 46.64 -14.69 1.97
CA PRO A 71 46.61 -15.89 1.13
C PRO A 71 47.14 -17.13 1.86
N ALA A 72 46.24 -18.03 2.23
CA ALA A 72 46.56 -19.36 2.76
C ALA A 72 46.76 -20.42 1.66
N ASN A 73 46.75 -20.08 0.37
CA ASN A 73 46.92 -21.06 -0.71
C ASN A 73 47.61 -20.41 -1.91
N GLY A 74 48.60 -21.10 -2.48
CA GLY A 74 49.54 -20.64 -3.52
C GLY A 74 48.91 -20.21 -4.85
N ARG A 75 48.01 -19.22 -4.81
CA ARG A 75 47.65 -18.38 -5.95
C ARG A 75 48.79 -17.38 -6.18
N ASN A 76 49.04 -17.06 -7.44
CA ASN A 76 49.99 -16.01 -7.80
C ASN A 76 49.57 -14.70 -7.12
N GLU A 77 50.53 -14.07 -6.45
CA GLU A 77 50.34 -12.82 -5.69
C GLU A 77 49.78 -11.70 -6.59
N SER A 78 50.14 -11.69 -7.88
CA SER A 78 49.61 -10.77 -8.90
C SER A 78 48.10 -10.85 -9.06
N ASP A 79 47.54 -12.06 -9.16
CA ASP A 79 46.13 -12.27 -9.45
C ASP A 79 45.26 -11.86 -8.25
N PHE A 80 45.77 -12.10 -7.04
CA PHE A 80 45.13 -11.66 -5.80
C PHE A 80 45.13 -10.12 -5.68
N GLN A 81 46.23 -9.48 -6.04
CA GLN A 81 46.36 -8.02 -5.99
C GLN A 81 45.47 -7.32 -7.02
N ASP A 82 45.30 -7.92 -8.21
CA ASP A 82 44.35 -7.44 -9.23
C ASP A 82 42.89 -7.60 -8.80
N ASP A 83 42.53 -8.72 -8.16
CA ASP A 83 41.19 -8.94 -7.61
C ASP A 83 40.87 -7.97 -6.48
N LEU A 84 41.82 -7.74 -5.58
CA LEU A 84 41.66 -6.77 -4.49
C LEU A 84 41.52 -5.35 -5.03
N THR A 85 42.31 -4.97 -6.04
CA THR A 85 42.23 -3.66 -6.69
C THR A 85 40.88 -3.45 -7.35
N ARG A 86 40.35 -4.47 -8.04
CA ARG A 86 39.00 -4.44 -8.64
C ARG A 86 37.91 -4.28 -7.59
N GLU A 87 37.99 -5.00 -6.49
CA GLU A 87 37.00 -4.91 -5.41
C GLU A 87 37.02 -3.55 -4.71
N VAL A 88 38.21 -3.00 -4.44
CA VAL A 88 38.36 -1.64 -3.88
C VAL A 88 37.76 -0.59 -4.81
N GLN A 89 37.98 -0.72 -6.13
CA GLN A 89 37.39 0.20 -7.11
C GLN A 89 35.86 0.09 -7.14
N ARG A 90 35.31 -1.13 -7.12
CA ARG A 90 33.86 -1.38 -7.04
C ARG A 90 33.23 -0.71 -5.82
N LEU A 91 33.86 -0.82 -4.65
CA LEU A 91 33.39 -0.19 -3.41
C LEU A 91 33.46 1.34 -3.47
N ARG A 92 34.48 1.91 -4.13
CA ARG A 92 34.57 3.37 -4.36
C ARG A 92 33.41 3.87 -5.23
N ASP A 93 33.08 3.14 -6.28
CA ASP A 93 31.97 3.47 -7.18
C ASP A 93 30.61 3.36 -6.47
N GLU A 94 30.41 2.33 -5.64
CA GLU A 94 29.21 2.16 -4.82
C GLU A 94 29.06 3.31 -3.81
N LYS A 95 30.14 3.69 -3.11
CA LYS A 95 30.15 4.86 -2.21
C LYS A 95 29.79 6.15 -2.95
N ALA A 96 30.36 6.38 -4.14
CA ALA A 96 30.05 7.57 -4.93
C ALA A 96 28.58 7.62 -5.38
N SER A 97 28.01 6.46 -5.73
CA SER A 97 26.58 6.33 -6.07
C SER A 97 25.68 6.66 -4.87
N LEU A 98 25.99 6.11 -3.69
CA LEU A 98 25.23 6.38 -2.46
C LEU A 98 25.28 7.85 -2.05
N LEU A 99 26.43 8.51 -2.17
CA LEU A 99 26.56 9.95 -1.89
C LEU A 99 25.68 10.81 -2.80
N LYS A 100 25.54 10.44 -4.08
CA LYS A 100 24.62 11.14 -5.00
C LYS A 100 23.15 10.97 -4.57
N VAL A 101 22.75 9.79 -4.11
CA VAL A 101 21.38 9.57 -3.60
C VAL A 101 21.11 10.42 -2.36
N ILE A 102 22.06 10.50 -1.43
CA ILE A 102 21.95 11.37 -0.25
C ILE A 102 21.82 12.85 -0.66
N GLN A 103 22.58 13.28 -1.67
CA GLN A 103 22.49 14.65 -2.19
C GLN A 103 21.10 14.96 -2.75
N VAL A 104 20.53 14.08 -3.59
CA VAL A 104 19.18 14.26 -4.14
C VAL A 104 18.12 14.33 -3.04
N LEU A 105 18.21 13.46 -2.03
CA LEU A 105 17.26 13.44 -0.91
C LEU A 105 17.39 14.66 0.01
N THR A 106 18.57 15.28 0.09
CA THR A 106 18.78 16.49 0.89
C THR A 106 18.31 17.74 0.16
N ASP A 107 18.51 17.81 -1.16
CA ASP A 107 17.99 18.90 -2.01
C ASP A 107 16.44 18.92 -2.04
N GLU A 108 15.80 17.75 -2.16
CA GLU A 108 14.32 17.65 -2.12
C GLU A 108 13.70 18.13 -0.79
N LYS A 109 14.46 18.03 0.32
CA LYS A 109 13.98 18.44 1.64
C LYS A 109 14.01 19.96 1.84
N ILE A 110 14.91 20.66 1.15
CA ILE A 110 15.04 22.13 1.25
C ILE A 110 13.90 22.83 0.51
N ASP A 111 13.39 22.25 -0.58
CA ASP A 111 12.26 22.81 -1.34
C ASP A 111 10.90 22.58 -0.67
N GLY A 112 10.78 21.57 0.21
CA GLY A 112 9.54 21.25 0.92
C GLY A 112 9.17 22.22 2.04
N ASP A 113 10.15 22.85 2.69
CA ASP A 113 9.92 23.71 3.88
C ASP A 113 9.59 25.17 3.55
N ARG A 114 9.67 25.57 2.27
CA ARG A 114 9.28 26.93 1.82
C ARG A 114 7.78 27.10 1.53
N SER A 115 6.96 26.06 1.71
CA SER A 115 5.53 26.07 1.31
C SER A 115 4.53 26.03 2.49
N SER A 116 4.99 26.06 3.74
CA SER A 116 4.15 25.89 4.94
C SER A 116 3.86 27.18 5.73
N GLU A 117 3.93 28.35 5.09
CA GLU A 117 3.46 29.62 5.66
C GLU A 117 1.97 29.85 5.35
N TRP A 118 1.09 29.04 5.95
CA TRP A 118 -0.37 29.25 5.89
C TRP A 118 -0.98 29.47 7.28
N ARG A 119 -1.34 30.74 7.51
CA ARG A 119 -2.43 31.28 8.37
C ARG A 119 -2.50 30.83 9.84
N GLN A 120 -1.92 31.65 10.70
CA GLN A 120 -2.44 31.87 12.05
C GLN A 120 -3.84 32.49 12.00
N VAL A 121 -4.87 31.70 12.26
CA VAL A 121 -6.22 32.21 12.58
C VAL A 121 -6.28 32.46 14.08
N LYS A 122 -6.53 33.73 14.44
CA LYS A 122 -6.71 34.20 15.83
C LYS A 122 -7.85 33.45 16.52
N GLY A 123 -7.56 32.92 17.72
CA GLY A 123 -8.56 32.30 18.60
C GLY A 123 -9.50 33.34 19.20
N GLY A 124 -10.79 33.20 18.91
CA GLY A 124 -11.88 33.89 19.60
C GLY A 124 -12.43 33.01 20.73
N GLN A 125 -12.54 33.61 21.92
CA GLN A 125 -13.11 33.01 23.13
C GLN A 125 -14.62 32.74 22.95
N ALA A 126 -15.07 31.53 23.30
CA ALA A 126 -16.50 31.19 23.39
C ALA A 126 -16.97 31.24 24.85
N PRO A 127 -18.14 31.83 25.17
CA PRO A 127 -18.64 31.90 26.53
C PRO A 127 -19.33 30.60 26.97
N ARG A 128 -19.10 30.25 28.24
CA ARG A 128 -19.86 29.26 29.02
C ARG A 128 -21.36 29.57 28.97
N ARG A 129 -22.19 28.58 28.66
CA ARG A 129 -23.62 28.59 28.99
C ARG A 129 -24.04 27.29 29.68
N GLN A 130 -24.85 27.51 30.71
CA GLN A 130 -25.32 26.60 31.74
C GLN A 130 -26.38 25.61 31.25
N ASP A 131 -26.43 24.49 31.96
CA ASP A 131 -27.49 23.48 31.95
C ASP A 131 -28.88 24.08 32.17
N LYS A 132 -29.85 23.66 31.35
CA LYS A 132 -31.23 23.41 31.79
C LYS A 132 -31.82 22.23 31.00
N ARG A 133 -32.25 21.22 31.76
CA ARG A 133 -33.07 20.09 31.32
C ARG A 133 -34.48 20.56 31.00
N SER A 134 -35.07 20.01 29.94
CA SER A 134 -36.50 19.68 29.90
C SER A 134 -36.72 18.61 28.83
N ALA A 135 -37.40 17.54 29.24
CA ALA A 135 -37.84 16.44 28.41
C ALA A 135 -39.08 16.85 27.60
N THR A 136 -39.08 16.50 26.31
CA THR A 136 -40.30 16.26 25.52
C THR A 136 -39.96 15.25 24.43
N GLU A 137 -40.69 14.13 24.45
CA GLU A 137 -40.78 13.17 23.35
C GLU A 137 -41.33 13.87 22.11
N GLU A 138 -40.62 13.77 20.98
CA GLU A 138 -41.25 13.94 19.67
C GLU A 138 -40.75 12.87 18.69
N THR A 139 -41.73 12.12 18.23
CA THR A 139 -41.70 11.07 17.22
C THR A 139 -41.33 11.65 15.86
N PHE A 140 -40.19 11.23 15.30
CA PHE A 140 -39.84 11.54 13.91
C PHE A 140 -40.73 10.76 12.94
N ILE A 141 -41.81 11.40 12.49
CA ILE A 141 -42.57 10.98 11.30
C ILE A 141 -41.85 11.54 10.07
N THR A 142 -41.24 10.67 9.26
CA THR A 142 -40.69 11.06 7.96
C THR A 142 -41.84 11.10 6.94
N SER A 143 -42.27 12.31 6.58
CA SER A 143 -43.28 12.54 5.54
C SER A 143 -42.70 12.25 4.15
N ASN A 144 -43.37 11.35 3.42
CA ASN A 144 -43.14 11.07 2.02
C ASN A 144 -43.41 12.31 1.16
N ARG A 145 -42.41 12.72 0.39
CA ARG A 145 -42.35 13.91 -0.47
C ARG A 145 -43.09 13.75 -1.82
N PHE A 146 -44.21 13.03 -1.86
CA PHE A 146 -45.00 12.89 -3.08
C PHE A 146 -46.49 12.82 -2.74
N SER A 147 -47.12 13.98 -2.69
CA SER A 147 -48.56 14.18 -2.87
C SER A 147 -48.81 15.69 -3.01
N LEU A 148 -49.82 16.06 -3.79
CA LEU A 148 -50.29 17.41 -4.13
C LEU A 148 -49.63 18.10 -5.33
N LEU A 149 -50.13 17.76 -6.51
CA LEU A 149 -50.65 18.75 -7.44
C LEU A 149 -52.02 18.24 -7.92
N ASP A 150 -53.07 18.62 -7.19
CA ASP A 150 -54.44 18.70 -7.71
C ASP A 150 -54.74 20.20 -7.85
N CYS A 151 -55.12 20.61 -9.05
CA CYS A 151 -55.75 21.89 -9.33
C CYS A 151 -56.97 21.56 -10.19
N THR A 152 -58.15 21.66 -9.58
CA THR A 152 -59.43 21.77 -10.29
C THR A 152 -59.60 23.20 -10.77
N ASP A 153 -60.21 23.37 -11.94
CA ASP A 153 -61.42 24.19 -12.17
C ASP A 153 -61.50 24.52 -13.67
N GLY A 154 -62.66 24.21 -14.27
CA GLY A 154 -62.95 24.49 -15.67
C GLY A 154 -64.14 23.68 -16.18
N GLU A 155 -65.34 24.05 -15.74
CA GLU A 155 -66.62 23.59 -16.27
C GLU A 155 -66.77 24.00 -17.75
N GLN A 156 -67.22 23.07 -18.61
CA GLN A 156 -68.16 23.37 -19.69
C GLN A 156 -68.92 22.11 -20.14
N GLU A 157 -70.21 22.30 -20.34
CA GLU A 157 -71.27 21.32 -20.48
C GLU A 157 -71.43 20.72 -21.90
N THR A 158 -71.78 19.42 -21.94
CA THR A 158 -72.67 18.68 -22.88
C THR A 158 -72.22 18.35 -24.32
N PRO A 159 -72.85 17.36 -25.02
CA PRO A 159 -73.47 16.10 -24.56
C PRO A 159 -73.08 14.83 -25.39
N SER A 160 -73.32 13.66 -24.77
CA SER A 160 -73.72 12.37 -25.35
C SER A 160 -72.94 11.75 -26.52
N GLU A 161 -72.25 10.63 -26.25
CA GLU A 161 -72.49 9.36 -26.96
C GLU A 161 -71.91 8.18 -26.15
N GLU A 162 -72.63 7.07 -26.20
CA GLU A 162 -72.45 5.85 -25.41
C GLU A 162 -71.10 5.16 -25.65
N CYS A 163 -70.40 4.78 -24.58
CA CYS A 163 -69.61 3.53 -24.54
C CYS A 163 -69.35 3.09 -23.08
N ASP A 164 -70.06 2.04 -22.67
CA ASP A 164 -69.81 1.28 -21.44
C ASP A 164 -68.43 0.61 -21.47
N ALA A 165 -67.45 1.19 -20.78
CA ALA A 165 -66.26 0.48 -20.30
C ALA A 165 -65.72 1.16 -19.03
N SER A 166 -65.94 0.51 -17.89
CA SER A 166 -65.51 0.96 -16.56
C SER A 166 -63.97 1.12 -16.47
N PRO A 167 -63.42 2.33 -16.22
CA PRO A 167 -61.97 2.58 -16.22
C PRO A 167 -61.23 2.04 -14.97
N ALA A 168 -61.93 1.46 -14.00
CA ALA A 168 -61.38 1.09 -12.71
C ALA A 168 -60.57 -0.24 -12.73
N ASP A 169 -60.81 -1.11 -13.71
CA ASP A 169 -60.16 -2.43 -13.77
C ASP A 169 -58.80 -2.42 -14.49
N GLU A 170 -58.56 -1.46 -15.39
CA GLU A 170 -57.32 -1.37 -16.17
C GLU A 170 -56.13 -0.92 -15.31
N HIS A 171 -56.35 -0.01 -14.35
CA HIS A 171 -55.29 0.49 -13.48
C HIS A 171 -54.77 -0.58 -12.50
N ASN A 172 -55.65 -1.50 -12.07
CA ASN A 172 -55.29 -2.62 -11.20
C ASN A 172 -54.55 -3.74 -11.97
N GLN A 173 -54.87 -3.96 -13.24
CA GLN A 173 -54.14 -4.90 -14.10
C GLN A 173 -52.72 -4.40 -14.41
N ILE A 174 -52.53 -3.09 -14.66
CA ILE A 174 -51.19 -2.52 -14.92
C ILE A 174 -50.32 -2.55 -13.65
N ALA A 175 -50.89 -2.26 -12.47
CA ALA A 175 -50.17 -2.31 -11.20
C ALA A 175 -49.76 -3.75 -10.80
N SER A 176 -50.62 -4.73 -11.03
CA SER A 176 -50.31 -6.14 -10.78
C SER A 176 -49.28 -6.69 -11.77
N TYR A 177 -49.34 -6.33 -13.06
CA TYR A 177 -48.31 -6.66 -14.05
C TYR A 177 -46.95 -6.03 -13.73
N ARG A 178 -46.90 -4.77 -13.29
CA ARG A 178 -45.64 -4.11 -12.85
C ARG A 178 -45.04 -4.79 -11.62
N LYS A 179 -45.85 -5.17 -10.63
CA LYS A 179 -45.40 -5.95 -9.45
C LYS A 179 -44.90 -7.33 -9.84
N GLN A 180 -45.52 -7.98 -10.82
CA GLN A 180 -45.13 -9.31 -11.29
C GLN A 180 -43.86 -9.28 -12.14
N GLN A 181 -43.70 -8.28 -13.02
CA GLN A 181 -42.46 -8.06 -13.78
C GLN A 181 -41.29 -7.62 -12.88
N GLN A 182 -41.53 -6.79 -11.86
CA GLN A 182 -40.53 -6.50 -10.83
C GLN A 182 -40.10 -7.79 -10.10
N ARG A 183 -41.06 -8.63 -9.66
CA ARG A 183 -40.75 -9.92 -9.01
C ARG A 183 -39.96 -10.88 -9.91
N GLN A 184 -40.20 -10.89 -11.22
CA GLN A 184 -39.45 -11.74 -12.16
C GLN A 184 -38.05 -11.21 -12.48
N PHE A 185 -37.84 -9.89 -12.46
CA PHE A 185 -36.49 -9.29 -12.61
C PHE A 185 -35.59 -9.50 -11.39
N TYR A 186 -36.16 -9.67 -10.20
CA TYR A 186 -35.42 -10.07 -8.99
C TYR A 186 -35.41 -11.59 -8.77
N LYS A 187 -35.23 -12.39 -9.83
CA LYS A 187 -34.65 -13.75 -9.66
C LYS A 187 -33.24 -13.56 -9.10
N THR A 188 -33.16 -13.34 -7.80
CA THR A 188 -31.95 -13.02 -7.06
C THR A 188 -30.98 -14.17 -7.25
N LYS A 189 -29.91 -13.95 -8.03
CA LYS A 189 -28.75 -14.85 -8.03
C LYS A 189 -28.41 -15.14 -6.57
N ALA A 190 -28.21 -16.42 -6.25
CA ALA A 190 -27.80 -16.83 -4.92
C ALA A 190 -26.65 -15.94 -4.42
N PRO A 191 -26.67 -15.48 -3.15
CA PRO A 191 -25.68 -14.55 -2.66
C PRO A 191 -24.29 -15.15 -2.79
N LYS A 192 -23.37 -14.43 -3.45
CA LYS A 192 -22.00 -14.90 -3.65
C LYS A 192 -21.35 -15.20 -2.29
N LYS A 193 -20.69 -16.35 -2.19
CA LYS A 193 -20.09 -16.80 -0.94
C LYS A 193 -18.60 -16.46 -0.90
N THR A 194 -18.15 -15.85 0.18
CA THR A 194 -16.75 -15.45 0.36
C THR A 194 -16.23 -16.02 1.66
N VAL A 195 -15.10 -16.71 1.59
CA VAL A 195 -14.45 -17.33 2.73
C VAL A 195 -13.11 -16.64 2.94
N ILE A 196 -12.86 -16.18 4.17
CA ILE A 196 -11.59 -15.60 4.59
C ILE A 196 -10.90 -16.64 5.46
N ILE A 197 -9.67 -17.02 5.11
CA ILE A 197 -8.87 -18.00 5.85
C ILE A 197 -7.55 -17.35 6.22
N GLY A 198 -7.13 -17.50 7.46
CA GLY A 198 -5.88 -16.87 7.89
C GLY A 198 -5.50 -17.12 9.33
N ASP A 199 -4.42 -16.47 9.72
CA ASP A 199 -3.82 -16.60 11.05
C ASP A 199 -4.55 -15.77 12.13
N SER A 200 -3.90 -15.52 13.27
CA SER A 200 -4.47 -14.75 14.39
C SER A 200 -4.81 -13.30 14.06
N MET A 201 -4.32 -12.71 12.96
CA MET A 201 -4.62 -11.33 12.59
C MET A 201 -6.07 -11.10 12.20
N ILE A 202 -6.76 -12.13 11.68
CA ILE A 202 -8.16 -12.04 11.29
C ILE A 202 -9.14 -12.41 12.42
N LYS A 203 -8.65 -12.76 13.62
CA LYS A 203 -9.47 -13.27 14.74
C LYS A 203 -10.56 -12.29 15.21
N GLY A 204 -10.33 -10.99 15.03
CA GLY A 204 -11.23 -9.92 15.48
C GLY A 204 -12.29 -9.53 14.44
N LEU A 205 -12.24 -10.09 13.23
CA LEU A 205 -13.18 -9.72 12.17
C LEU A 205 -14.59 -10.21 12.50
N LYS A 206 -15.60 -9.42 12.12
CA LYS A 206 -17.03 -9.74 12.28
C LYS A 206 -17.64 -9.98 10.89
N PRO A 207 -17.66 -11.23 10.38
CA PRO A 207 -18.02 -11.52 8.98
C PRO A 207 -19.43 -11.06 8.61
N SER A 208 -20.37 -11.18 9.55
CA SER A 208 -21.76 -10.71 9.41
C SER A 208 -21.89 -9.21 9.14
N LYS A 209 -20.87 -8.41 9.46
CA LYS A 209 -20.83 -6.97 9.23
C LYS A 209 -20.07 -6.56 7.97
N MET A 210 -19.46 -7.51 7.25
CA MET A 210 -18.60 -7.19 6.10
C MET A 210 -19.38 -6.99 4.80
N SER A 211 -20.52 -7.66 4.63
CA SER A 211 -21.39 -7.48 3.47
C SER A 211 -22.84 -7.83 3.79
N LYS A 212 -23.78 -7.06 3.25
CA LYS A 212 -25.22 -7.39 3.30
C LYS A 212 -25.64 -8.36 2.18
N ASN A 213 -24.91 -8.35 1.06
CA ASN A 213 -25.29 -9.04 -0.18
C ASN A 213 -24.42 -10.27 -0.47
N ARG A 214 -23.52 -10.63 0.44
CA ARG A 214 -22.63 -11.78 0.30
C ARG A 214 -22.57 -12.53 1.61
N ASN A 215 -22.52 -13.85 1.53
CA ASN A 215 -22.30 -14.69 2.69
C ASN A 215 -20.79 -14.73 2.96
N VAL A 216 -20.33 -13.96 3.94
CA VAL A 216 -18.92 -13.92 4.34
C VAL A 216 -18.71 -14.80 5.56
N LYS A 217 -17.77 -15.74 5.48
CA LYS A 217 -17.30 -16.55 6.60
C LYS A 217 -15.81 -16.32 6.83
N CYS A 218 -15.37 -16.46 8.08
CA CYS A 218 -13.98 -16.28 8.48
C CYS A 218 -13.51 -17.48 9.29
N PHE A 219 -12.38 -18.06 8.93
CA PHE A 219 -11.77 -19.21 9.58
C PHE A 219 -10.37 -18.84 10.04
N THR A 220 -10.21 -18.76 11.36
CA THR A 220 -8.96 -18.34 12.01
C THR A 220 -8.19 -19.55 12.50
N HIS A 221 -6.95 -19.70 12.03
CA HIS A 221 -5.99 -20.71 12.49
C HIS A 221 -4.85 -20.01 13.23
N ARG A 222 -5.01 -19.85 14.54
CA ARG A 222 -4.07 -19.06 15.37
C ARG A 222 -2.66 -19.64 15.32
N GLY A 223 -1.65 -18.78 15.15
CA GLY A 223 -0.25 -19.18 15.07
C GLY A 223 0.12 -19.98 13.82
N ALA A 224 -0.81 -20.20 12.89
CA ALA A 224 -0.53 -20.96 11.69
C ALA A 224 0.46 -20.22 10.79
N ARG A 225 1.42 -20.97 10.28
CA ARG A 225 2.28 -20.61 9.15
C ARG A 225 1.57 -20.95 7.83
N VAL A 226 2.04 -20.39 6.71
CA VAL A 226 1.41 -20.59 5.39
C VAL A 226 1.23 -22.07 5.05
N GLU A 227 2.26 -22.88 5.25
CA GLU A 227 2.25 -24.32 4.96
C GLU A 227 1.25 -25.11 5.82
N GLN A 228 0.99 -24.66 7.04
CA GLN A 228 0.05 -25.31 7.96
C GLN A 228 -1.41 -25.03 7.60
N LEU A 229 -1.66 -24.04 6.75
CA LEU A 229 -3.00 -23.72 6.26
C LEU A 229 -3.46 -24.61 5.11
N MET A 230 -2.57 -25.41 4.50
CA MET A 230 -2.92 -26.22 3.32
C MET A 230 -4.09 -27.17 3.60
N SER A 231 -3.93 -28.12 4.53
CA SER A 231 -4.97 -29.11 4.83
C SER A 231 -6.27 -28.48 5.37
N PRO A 232 -6.23 -27.54 6.33
CA PRO A 232 -7.45 -26.89 6.80
C PRO A 232 -8.17 -26.09 5.71
N SER A 233 -7.43 -25.38 4.85
CA SER A 233 -8.03 -24.56 3.79
C SER A 233 -8.74 -25.40 2.76
N SER A 234 -8.14 -26.51 2.31
CA SER A 234 -8.80 -27.44 1.38
C SER A 234 -10.09 -28.00 1.97
N ARG A 235 -10.07 -28.43 3.25
CA ARG A 235 -11.29 -28.93 3.93
C ARG A 235 -12.38 -27.87 4.01
N ILE A 236 -12.03 -26.63 4.35
CA ILE A 236 -12.97 -25.51 4.41
C ILE A 236 -13.56 -25.24 3.03
N VAL A 237 -12.73 -25.19 1.99
CA VAL A 237 -13.18 -24.93 0.62
C VAL A 237 -14.10 -26.03 0.12
N SER A 238 -13.79 -27.31 0.37
CA SER A 238 -14.66 -28.43 0.00
C SER A 238 -15.99 -28.41 0.75
N SER A 239 -15.99 -28.04 2.04
CA SER A 239 -17.22 -27.97 2.85
C SER A 239 -18.08 -26.74 2.51
N GLU A 240 -17.44 -25.60 2.27
CA GLU A 240 -18.13 -24.32 2.12
C GLU A 240 -18.39 -23.94 0.66
N THR A 241 -17.73 -24.57 -0.32
CA THR A 241 -17.88 -24.29 -1.76
C THR A 241 -17.93 -22.79 -2.10
N PRO A 242 -16.95 -21.98 -1.66
CA PRO A 242 -16.99 -20.52 -1.84
C PRO A 242 -16.72 -20.08 -3.29
N ASP A 243 -17.36 -18.98 -3.71
CA ASP A 243 -17.02 -18.28 -4.96
C ASP A 243 -15.65 -17.60 -4.90
N THR A 244 -15.26 -17.17 -3.70
CA THR A 244 -14.08 -16.34 -3.48
C THR A 244 -13.42 -16.73 -2.18
N VAL A 245 -12.12 -16.98 -2.23
CA VAL A 245 -11.28 -17.20 -1.06
C VAL A 245 -10.33 -16.02 -0.89
N ILE A 246 -10.25 -15.49 0.33
CA ILE A 246 -9.27 -14.48 0.72
C ILE A 246 -8.32 -15.11 1.74
N LEU A 247 -7.04 -15.21 1.39
CA LEU A 247 -6.00 -15.76 2.25
C LEU A 247 -5.27 -14.64 2.99
N HIS A 248 -5.15 -14.74 4.31
CA HIS A 248 -4.33 -13.84 5.12
C HIS A 248 -3.36 -14.65 5.97
N ALA A 249 -2.13 -14.81 5.50
CA ALA A 249 -1.12 -15.64 6.14
C ALA A 249 0.30 -15.09 5.92
N GLY A 250 1.24 -15.57 6.73
CA GLY A 250 2.66 -15.24 6.61
C GLY A 250 3.23 -14.42 7.77
N THR A 251 2.40 -13.91 8.68
CA THR A 251 2.87 -13.15 9.85
C THR A 251 3.65 -14.00 10.85
N ASN A 252 3.52 -15.32 10.78
CA ASN A 252 4.26 -16.30 11.60
C ASN A 252 5.46 -16.94 10.86
N ASN A 253 5.73 -16.56 9.61
CA ASN A 253 6.86 -17.07 8.82
C ASN A 253 8.08 -16.13 8.90
N SER A 254 8.30 -15.49 10.05
CA SER A 254 9.38 -14.51 10.26
C SER A 254 10.78 -15.10 9.98
N SER A 255 10.97 -16.39 10.24
CA SER A 255 12.24 -17.10 10.04
C SER A 255 12.53 -17.50 8.59
N ASP A 256 11.54 -17.52 7.70
CA ASP A 256 11.72 -18.00 6.32
C ASP A 256 12.46 -16.95 5.47
N SER A 257 12.87 -17.25 4.24
CA SER A 257 13.25 -16.18 3.30
C SER A 257 12.01 -15.54 2.67
N VAL A 258 12.16 -14.34 2.13
CA VAL A 258 11.06 -13.67 1.39
C VAL A 258 10.57 -14.55 0.25
N GLN A 259 11.47 -15.17 -0.52
CA GLN A 259 11.12 -16.06 -1.63
C GLN A 259 10.34 -17.29 -1.14
N VAL A 260 10.75 -17.90 -0.02
CA VAL A 260 10.09 -19.08 0.54
C VAL A 260 8.65 -18.75 0.96
N ILE A 261 8.39 -17.58 1.54
CA ILE A 261 7.02 -17.17 1.92
C ILE A 261 6.14 -17.01 0.68
N ILE A 262 6.66 -16.35 -0.37
CA ILE A 262 5.94 -16.15 -1.63
C ILE A 262 5.63 -17.51 -2.27
N GLU A 263 6.60 -18.41 -2.33
CA GLU A 263 6.44 -19.74 -2.92
C GLU A 263 5.43 -20.60 -2.14
N LYS A 264 5.51 -20.61 -0.81
CA LYS A 264 4.51 -21.28 0.03
C LYS A 264 3.11 -20.72 -0.21
N THR A 265 2.98 -19.40 -0.36
CA THR A 265 1.70 -18.73 -0.61
C THR A 265 1.16 -19.03 -2.00
N ARG A 266 2.03 -19.11 -3.01
CA ARG A 266 1.70 -19.54 -4.37
C ARG A 266 1.14 -20.95 -4.34
N ASN A 267 1.86 -21.90 -3.73
CA ASN A 267 1.45 -23.31 -3.68
C ASN A 267 0.11 -23.50 -2.97
N LEU A 268 -0.11 -22.80 -1.85
CA LEU A 268 -1.41 -22.78 -1.18
C LEU A 268 -2.52 -22.23 -2.09
N SER A 269 -2.27 -21.09 -2.73
CA SER A 269 -3.27 -20.41 -3.59
C SER A 269 -3.63 -21.24 -4.82
N SER A 270 -2.65 -21.83 -5.50
CA SER A 270 -2.85 -22.71 -6.66
C SER A 270 -3.64 -23.96 -6.26
N THR A 271 -3.26 -24.60 -5.16
CA THR A 271 -3.98 -25.79 -4.67
C THR A 271 -5.46 -25.48 -4.42
N LEU A 272 -5.79 -24.30 -3.86
CA LEU A 272 -7.19 -23.91 -3.66
C LEU A 272 -7.89 -23.55 -4.98
N GLN A 273 -7.19 -22.97 -5.94
CA GLN A 273 -7.75 -22.71 -7.27
C GLN A 273 -8.11 -24.01 -7.99
N ASP A 274 -7.25 -25.03 -7.90
CA ASP A 274 -7.47 -26.36 -8.50
C ASP A 274 -8.69 -27.09 -7.92
N THR A 275 -9.11 -26.74 -6.70
CA THR A 275 -10.36 -27.26 -6.11
C THR A 275 -11.65 -26.61 -6.68
N GLY A 276 -11.52 -25.72 -7.67
CA GLY A 276 -12.66 -25.08 -8.35
C GLY A 276 -13.05 -23.71 -7.79
N VAL A 277 -12.22 -23.10 -6.94
CA VAL A 277 -12.48 -21.74 -6.44
C VAL A 277 -12.31 -20.73 -7.57
N ARG A 278 -13.39 -20.02 -7.90
CA ARG A 278 -13.43 -19.08 -9.04
C ARG A 278 -12.53 -17.85 -8.86
N ARG A 279 -12.32 -17.39 -7.62
CA ARG A 279 -11.52 -16.21 -7.33
C ARG A 279 -10.65 -16.40 -6.10
N ILE A 280 -9.35 -16.28 -6.28
CA ILE A 280 -8.38 -16.23 -5.18
C ILE A 280 -7.94 -14.79 -4.95
N ALA A 281 -7.84 -14.42 -3.68
CA ALA A 281 -7.25 -13.18 -3.25
C ALA A 281 -6.26 -13.41 -2.12
N VAL A 282 -5.13 -12.72 -2.17
CA VAL A 282 -4.13 -12.71 -1.10
C VAL A 282 -4.16 -11.36 -0.41
N SER A 283 -4.38 -11.38 0.90
CA SER A 283 -4.29 -10.21 1.75
C SER A 283 -2.84 -10.02 2.18
N GLY A 284 -2.30 -8.82 1.97
CA GLY A 284 -0.94 -8.47 2.34
C GLY A 284 -0.66 -8.69 3.82
N VAL A 285 0.57 -9.13 4.11
CA VAL A 285 1.12 -9.35 5.45
C VAL A 285 1.20 -8.01 6.18
N ILE A 286 0.76 -8.00 7.43
CA ILE A 286 0.81 -6.81 8.29
C ILE A 286 2.11 -6.87 9.11
N SER A 287 2.82 -5.75 9.18
CA SER A 287 4.07 -5.65 9.95
C SER A 287 3.77 -5.71 11.45
N ARG A 288 4.50 -6.59 12.15
CA ARG A 288 4.50 -6.70 13.62
C ARG A 288 5.62 -5.83 14.20
N ALA A 289 5.52 -5.48 15.47
CA ALA A 289 6.55 -4.69 16.14
C ALA A 289 7.89 -5.44 16.29
N ASP A 290 7.85 -6.77 16.30
CA ASP A 290 9.03 -7.65 16.38
C ASP A 290 9.54 -8.14 15.02
N THR A 291 9.01 -7.58 13.94
CA THR A 291 9.44 -7.89 12.57
C THR A 291 9.96 -6.64 11.89
N ASP A 292 10.95 -6.80 11.02
CA ASP A 292 11.43 -5.72 10.18
C ASP A 292 10.31 -5.26 9.19
N PRO A 293 9.89 -3.99 9.23
CA PRO A 293 8.90 -3.44 8.31
C PRO A 293 9.37 -3.44 6.86
N GLU A 294 10.67 -3.27 6.59
CA GLU A 294 11.21 -3.29 5.22
C GLU A 294 11.08 -4.69 4.62
N ARG A 295 11.47 -5.71 5.38
CA ARG A 295 11.22 -7.09 5.02
C ARG A 295 9.74 -7.39 4.75
N THR A 296 8.83 -6.88 5.58
CA THR A 296 7.38 -7.04 5.37
C THR A 296 6.94 -6.38 4.05
N HIS A 297 7.48 -5.20 3.74
CA HIS A 297 7.25 -4.51 2.48
C HIS A 297 7.72 -5.33 1.27
N LEU A 298 8.92 -5.93 1.34
CA LEU A 298 9.45 -6.79 0.28
C LEU A 298 8.59 -8.04 0.06
N ILE A 299 8.09 -8.66 1.12
CA ILE A 299 7.15 -9.79 1.04
C ILE A 299 5.88 -9.35 0.30
N ASN A 300 5.28 -8.23 0.69
CA ASN A 300 4.05 -7.72 0.07
C ASN A 300 4.24 -7.34 -1.41
N LEU A 301 5.38 -6.76 -1.76
CA LEU A 301 5.73 -6.46 -3.16
C LEU A 301 5.82 -7.75 -3.99
N GLY A 302 6.47 -8.77 -3.45
CA GLY A 302 6.58 -10.08 -4.09
C GLY A 302 5.22 -10.78 -4.24
N LEU A 303 4.39 -10.77 -3.18
CA LEU A 303 3.03 -11.30 -3.21
C LEU A 303 2.15 -10.57 -4.23
N ALA A 304 2.23 -9.24 -4.32
CA ALA A 304 1.48 -8.47 -5.31
C ALA A 304 1.85 -8.83 -6.75
N ARG A 305 3.16 -8.99 -7.03
CA ARG A 305 3.66 -9.44 -8.35
C ARG A 305 3.19 -10.86 -8.66
N MET A 306 3.31 -11.77 -7.69
CA MET A 306 2.84 -13.15 -7.80
C MET A 306 1.34 -13.19 -8.09
N CYS A 307 0.52 -12.44 -7.37
CA CYS A 307 -0.92 -12.38 -7.63
C CYS A 307 -1.23 -11.89 -9.04
N LYS A 308 -0.55 -10.83 -9.49
CA LYS A 308 -0.73 -10.29 -10.85
C LYS A 308 -0.37 -11.34 -11.92
N ALA A 309 0.70 -12.11 -11.73
CA ALA A 309 1.12 -13.14 -12.68
C ALA A 309 0.13 -14.32 -12.79
N ASN A 310 -0.64 -14.60 -11.74
CA ASN A 310 -1.58 -15.72 -11.68
C ASN A 310 -3.07 -15.30 -11.85
N ASP A 311 -3.33 -14.06 -12.26
CA ASP A 311 -4.68 -13.46 -12.31
C ASP A 311 -5.44 -13.55 -10.97
N TRP A 312 -4.71 -13.49 -9.86
CA TRP A 312 -5.27 -13.39 -8.52
C TRP A 312 -5.34 -11.93 -8.09
N ASN A 313 -6.20 -11.67 -7.11
CA ASN A 313 -6.28 -10.33 -6.56
C ASN A 313 -5.36 -10.18 -5.33
N PHE A 314 -4.70 -9.02 -5.22
CA PHE A 314 -3.95 -8.65 -4.02
C PHE A 314 -4.71 -7.58 -3.26
N ASN A 315 -4.88 -7.76 -1.94
CA ASN A 315 -5.47 -6.76 -1.05
C ASN A 315 -4.36 -6.14 -0.19
N ASP A 316 -3.98 -4.91 -0.50
CA ASP A 316 -2.93 -4.19 0.20
C ASP A 316 -3.40 -3.72 1.59
N ASN A 317 -2.52 -3.92 2.58
CA ASN A 317 -2.71 -3.53 3.98
C ASN A 317 -1.60 -2.59 4.47
N SER A 318 -0.88 -1.93 3.55
CA SER A 318 0.20 -0.97 3.86
C SER A 318 -0.24 0.20 4.75
N ASN A 319 -1.54 0.51 4.79
CA ASN A 319 -2.12 1.52 5.68
C ASN A 319 -2.23 1.08 7.15
N ILE A 320 -1.90 -0.17 7.50
CA ILE A 320 -1.89 -0.69 8.87
C ILE A 320 -0.45 -0.64 9.41
N GLY A 321 -0.07 0.52 9.94
CA GLY A 321 1.21 0.73 10.61
C GLY A 321 1.25 0.35 12.11
N PRO A 322 2.37 0.63 12.81
CA PRO A 322 2.59 0.23 14.21
C PRO A 322 1.52 0.68 15.21
N TYR A 323 0.89 1.83 14.97
CA TYR A 323 -0.21 2.36 15.81
C TYR A 323 -1.43 1.42 15.89
N TYR A 324 -1.60 0.54 14.91
CA TYR A 324 -2.71 -0.41 14.84
C TYR A 324 -2.40 -1.76 15.50
N ILE A 325 -1.18 -1.93 16.02
CA ILE A 325 -0.73 -3.12 16.73
C ILE A 325 -1.01 -2.94 18.23
N CYS A 326 -1.30 -4.03 18.93
CA CYS A 326 -1.44 -4.11 20.37
C CYS A 326 -0.10 -3.90 21.06
N HIS A 327 -0.15 -3.70 22.39
CA HIS A 327 1.05 -3.62 23.22
C HIS A 327 1.88 -4.91 23.22
N ASP A 328 1.28 -6.04 22.84
CA ASP A 328 2.00 -7.31 22.66
C ASP A 328 2.92 -7.33 21.44
N GLY A 329 2.85 -6.30 20.59
CA GLY A 329 3.68 -6.15 19.40
C GLY A 329 3.33 -7.09 18.25
N VAL A 330 2.29 -7.92 18.39
CA VAL A 330 1.97 -8.99 17.43
C VAL A 330 0.57 -8.85 16.87
N HIS A 331 -0.43 -8.63 17.73
CA HIS A 331 -1.83 -8.65 17.31
C HIS A 331 -2.34 -7.26 16.96
N LEU A 332 -3.41 -7.19 16.16
CA LEU A 332 -4.14 -5.95 15.93
C LEU A 332 -4.88 -5.50 17.19
N ASN A 333 -4.84 -4.21 17.46
CA ASN A 333 -5.75 -3.57 18.42
C ASN A 333 -7.15 -3.38 17.80
N SER A 334 -8.07 -2.76 18.54
CA SER A 334 -9.45 -2.54 18.06
C SER A 334 -9.48 -1.68 16.80
N GLN A 335 -8.66 -0.63 16.71
CA GLN A 335 -8.54 0.22 15.53
C GLN A 335 -7.92 -0.55 14.36
N GLY A 336 -6.90 -1.37 14.60
CA GLY A 336 -6.26 -2.19 13.57
C GLY A 336 -7.21 -3.20 12.96
N THR A 337 -8.02 -3.84 13.81
CA THR A 337 -9.07 -4.76 13.38
C THR A 337 -10.12 -4.05 12.51
N ILE A 338 -10.54 -2.84 12.89
CA ILE A 338 -11.46 -2.02 12.09
C ILE A 338 -10.83 -1.66 10.74
N GLN A 339 -9.54 -1.29 10.73
CA GLN A 339 -8.84 -0.91 9.51
C GLN A 339 -8.68 -2.10 8.54
N LEU A 340 -8.28 -3.27 9.03
CA LEU A 340 -8.24 -4.50 8.25
C LEU A 340 -9.63 -4.87 7.70
N ALA A 341 -10.67 -4.77 8.53
CA ALA A 341 -12.04 -5.00 8.08
C ALA A 341 -12.45 -4.04 6.95
N ARG A 342 -12.11 -2.74 7.04
CA ARG A 342 -12.38 -1.76 5.99
C ARG A 342 -11.72 -2.12 4.67
N ASN A 343 -10.42 -2.47 4.69
CA ASN A 343 -9.70 -2.89 3.49
C ASN A 343 -10.38 -4.11 2.84
N LEU A 344 -10.71 -5.13 3.63
CA LEU A 344 -11.38 -6.34 3.14
C LEU A 344 -12.81 -6.06 2.63
N ILE A 345 -13.56 -5.16 3.28
CA ILE A 345 -14.90 -4.77 2.82
C ILE A 345 -14.82 -4.08 1.46
N SER A 346 -13.91 -3.12 1.31
CA SER A 346 -13.69 -2.41 0.06
C SER A 346 -13.29 -3.38 -1.07
N PHE A 347 -12.43 -4.35 -0.74
CA PHE A 347 -12.08 -5.45 -1.63
C PHE A 347 -13.30 -6.30 -2.04
N ILE A 348 -14.11 -6.77 -1.08
CA ILE A 348 -15.28 -7.62 -1.32
C ILE A 348 -16.33 -6.91 -2.19
N ARG A 349 -16.46 -5.60 -2.03
CA ARG A 349 -17.36 -4.74 -2.83
C ARG A 349 -16.82 -4.44 -4.23
N GLY A 350 -15.52 -4.67 -4.46
CA GLY A 350 -14.85 -4.39 -5.73
C GLY A 350 -14.57 -2.89 -5.95
N GLU A 351 -14.47 -2.12 -4.87
CA GLU A 351 -14.13 -0.69 -4.91
C GLU A 351 -12.64 -0.47 -5.24
N ASN A 352 -11.77 -1.43 -4.88
CA ASN A 352 -10.31 -1.37 -5.07
C ASN A 352 -9.78 -2.29 -6.18
N GLN A 353 -10.64 -2.84 -7.04
CA GLN A 353 -10.16 -3.64 -8.18
C GLN A 353 -10.05 -2.75 -9.43
N PRO A 354 -8.88 -2.66 -10.09
CA PRO A 354 -8.83 -2.13 -11.44
C PRO A 354 -9.78 -3.00 -12.27
N ARG A 355 -10.90 -2.40 -12.72
CA ARG A 355 -11.87 -3.10 -13.56
C ARG A 355 -11.19 -3.36 -14.89
N VAL A 356 -10.52 -4.50 -15.03
CA VAL A 356 -10.27 -5.08 -16.35
C VAL A 356 -11.65 -5.44 -16.88
N ARG A 357 -12.23 -4.54 -17.68
CA ARG A 357 -13.34 -4.92 -18.55
C ARG A 357 -12.73 -5.96 -19.48
N LEU A 358 -13.05 -7.23 -19.26
CA LEU A 358 -12.93 -8.26 -20.28
C LEU A 358 -13.74 -7.73 -21.47
N GLY A 359 -13.01 -7.11 -22.42
CA GLY A 359 -13.53 -6.87 -23.74
C GLY A 359 -14.00 -8.21 -24.27
N THR A 360 -15.22 -8.18 -24.80
CA THR A 360 -15.83 -9.25 -25.59
C THR A 360 -14.82 -9.94 -26.49
N SER A 361 -14.95 -11.26 -26.56
CA SER A 361 -14.09 -12.22 -27.25
C SER A 361 -13.54 -11.72 -28.59
N TYR A 362 -12.23 -11.90 -28.75
CA TYR A 362 -11.52 -11.88 -30.02
C TYR A 362 -11.93 -13.13 -30.83
N SER A 363 -13.11 -13.07 -31.44
CA SER A 363 -13.53 -13.98 -32.49
C SER A 363 -14.41 -13.15 -33.44
N ASP A 364 -13.98 -13.04 -34.69
CA ASP A 364 -14.57 -12.25 -35.79
C ASP A 364 -13.97 -10.87 -36.04
N ALA A 365 -12.75 -10.86 -36.59
CA ALA A 365 -12.30 -9.78 -37.47
C ALA A 365 -11.21 -10.25 -38.44
N THR A 366 -11.51 -11.25 -39.29
CA THR A 366 -10.75 -11.50 -40.52
C THR A 366 -11.69 -11.55 -41.71
N ARG A 367 -12.22 -10.39 -42.09
CA ARG A 367 -12.55 -10.02 -43.48
C ARG A 367 -13.23 -8.66 -43.46
N THR A 368 -12.57 -7.66 -44.02
CA THR A 368 -12.99 -7.00 -45.28
C THR A 368 -12.23 -5.69 -45.39
N THR A 369 -11.41 -5.61 -46.43
CA THR A 369 -10.75 -4.43 -46.96
C THR A 369 -11.79 -3.40 -47.41
N ALA A 370 -11.76 -2.19 -46.88
CA ALA A 370 -12.22 -1.00 -47.59
C ALA A 370 -11.58 0.26 -46.97
N SER A 371 -10.77 0.90 -47.80
CA SER A 371 -10.26 2.26 -47.66
C SER A 371 -11.39 3.27 -47.43
N VAL A 372 -11.32 4.05 -46.36
CA VAL A 372 -12.02 5.34 -46.26
C VAL A 372 -11.09 6.34 -45.58
N ASP A 373 -10.75 7.38 -46.34
CA ASP A 373 -10.10 8.60 -45.89
C ASP A 373 -10.91 9.31 -44.80
N PHE A 374 -10.26 9.77 -43.73
CA PHE A 374 -10.84 10.79 -42.87
C PHE A 374 -9.82 11.84 -42.45
N ARG A 375 -10.02 13.06 -42.96
CA ARG A 375 -9.33 14.28 -42.56
C ARG A 375 -9.86 14.78 -41.21
N GLY A 376 -8.95 14.94 -40.25
CA GLY A 376 -8.87 16.08 -39.32
C GLY A 376 -9.98 16.27 -38.27
N ARG A 377 -9.59 16.18 -36.98
CA ARG A 377 -9.45 17.30 -36.01
C ARG A 377 -9.49 16.78 -34.56
N GLY A 378 -8.58 17.29 -33.73
CA GLY A 378 -8.76 17.40 -32.27
C GLY A 378 -8.05 16.34 -31.41
N ALA A 379 -6.75 16.51 -31.19
CA ALA A 379 -6.03 15.80 -30.13
C ALA A 379 -6.11 16.59 -28.81
N PRO A 380 -6.45 15.98 -27.66
CA PRO A 380 -6.06 16.50 -26.36
C PRO A 380 -4.70 15.94 -25.95
N SER A 381 -3.84 16.85 -25.54
CA SER A 381 -2.54 16.63 -24.91
C SER A 381 -2.68 15.76 -23.65
N SER A 382 -2.03 14.59 -23.65
CA SER A 382 -1.61 13.93 -22.41
C SER A 382 -0.18 13.44 -22.57
N ARG A 383 0.69 14.07 -21.79
CA ARG A 383 2.14 13.91 -21.70
C ARG A 383 2.49 12.51 -21.20
N TRP A 384 2.70 11.56 -22.10
CA TRP A 384 3.30 10.27 -21.76
C TRP A 384 4.81 10.45 -21.61
N LYS A 385 5.34 10.21 -20.40
CA LYS A 385 6.79 10.11 -20.18
C LYS A 385 7.31 8.91 -20.96
N VAL A 386 8.07 9.18 -22.02
CA VAL A 386 8.88 8.18 -22.71
C VAL A 386 9.84 7.59 -21.69
N ARG A 387 9.78 6.27 -21.48
CA ARG A 387 10.75 5.55 -20.66
C ARG A 387 12.13 5.69 -21.30
N THR A 388 13.12 6.05 -20.51
CA THR A 388 14.50 6.12 -21.00
C THR A 388 14.98 4.73 -21.39
N ALA A 389 15.89 4.64 -22.37
CA ALA A 389 16.48 3.38 -22.81
C ALA A 389 17.09 2.57 -21.65
N GLU A 390 17.51 3.26 -20.59
CA GLU A 390 18.05 2.70 -19.35
C GLU A 390 17.00 2.00 -18.48
N GLN A 391 15.78 2.54 -18.38
CA GLN A 391 14.67 1.88 -17.68
C GLN A 391 14.22 0.60 -18.40
N THR A 392 14.28 0.59 -19.73
CA THR A 392 14.00 -0.61 -20.54
C THR A 392 15.11 -1.65 -20.42
N ARG A 393 16.37 -1.23 -20.28
CA ARG A 393 17.52 -2.13 -20.06
C ARG A 393 17.48 -2.80 -18.69
N LEU A 394 17.11 -2.07 -17.63
CA LEU A 394 16.97 -2.62 -16.28
C LEU A 394 15.80 -3.61 -16.16
N LEU A 395 14.70 -3.38 -16.91
CA LEU A 395 13.59 -4.34 -16.98
C LEU A 395 13.99 -5.65 -17.65
N ARG A 396 14.78 -5.61 -18.74
CA ARG A 396 15.26 -6.84 -19.40
C ARG A 396 16.29 -7.60 -18.56
N LEU A 397 17.17 -6.91 -17.85
CA LEU A 397 18.13 -7.54 -16.93
C LEU A 397 17.42 -8.26 -15.77
N ALA A 398 16.30 -7.70 -15.29
CA ALA A 398 15.50 -8.33 -14.25
C ALA A 398 14.71 -9.56 -14.75
N GLU A 399 14.34 -9.59 -16.04
CA GLU A 399 13.69 -10.75 -16.68
C GLU A 399 14.69 -11.90 -16.88
N THR A 400 15.95 -11.63 -17.25
CA THR A 400 16.98 -12.66 -17.43
C THR A 400 17.56 -13.27 -16.16
N MET A 401 17.19 -12.74 -14.98
CA MET A 401 17.63 -13.29 -13.69
C MET A 401 16.67 -14.35 -13.12
N TRP A 402 15.57 -14.64 -13.82
CA TRP A 402 14.51 -15.55 -13.35
C TRP A 402 14.14 -16.67 -14.33
N ASP A 403 14.81 -16.75 -15.47
CA ASP A 403 14.97 -17.98 -16.26
C ASP A 403 16.33 -18.61 -15.90
#